data_AF-A0A7X9FDF8-F1
#
_entry.id   AF-A0A7X9FDF8-F1
#
_cell.length_a   1.000
_cell.length_b   1.000
_cell.length_c   1.000
_cell.angle_alpha   90.00
_cell.angle_beta   90.00
_cell.angle_gamma   90.00
#
_symmetry.space_group_name_H-M   'P 1'
#
loop_
_entity.id
_entity.type
_entity.pdbx_description
1 polymer ?
#
loop_
_entity_poly.entity_id
_entity_poly.type
_entity_poly.pdbx_seq_one_letter_code
_entity_poly.pdbx_strand_id
1 'polypeptide(L)' 'MAKPANDTDKRIAPLAEAAACRVGLRRPAMVRFSDRITVPNTCGWVRPVILLPVNAAVWSRDKLESVLAHETAHIIRKD' A
#
# COMPACT_ATOMS: atom_id res chain seq x y z
N MET A 1 -4.61 17.74 13.85
CA MET A 1 -3.20 17.35 13.68
C MET A 1 -3.13 15.84 13.70
N ALA A 2 -2.80 15.16 12.59
CA ALA A 2 -2.68 13.70 12.54
C ALA A 2 -1.39 13.32 11.81
N LYS A 3 -0.32 13.18 12.60
CA LYS A 3 0.88 12.39 12.32
C LYS A 3 1.35 11.92 13.71
N PRO A 4 1.66 10.64 13.92
CA PRO A 4 2.54 9.87 13.05
C PRO A 4 2.02 8.47 12.67
N ALA A 5 2.15 8.11 11.39
CA ALA A 5 2.41 6.72 10.99
C ALA A 5 3.65 6.73 10.09
N ASN A 6 4.72 7.35 10.61
CA ASN A 6 6.06 7.13 10.12
C ASN A 6 6.66 6.07 11.04
N ASP A 7 6.48 4.80 10.68
CA ASP A 7 7.47 3.75 10.92
C ASP A 7 7.05 2.51 10.14
N THR A 8 7.48 2.52 8.88
CA THR A 8 8.09 1.41 8.17
C THR A 8 7.93 0.06 8.88
N ASP A 9 6.73 -0.51 8.83
CA ASP A 9 6.61 -1.95 9.01
C ASP A 9 7.53 -2.56 7.96
N LYS A 10 8.65 -3.12 8.43
CA LYS A 10 9.75 -3.60 7.58
C LYS A 10 9.27 -4.68 6.62
N ARG A 11 8.10 -5.29 6.88
CA ARG A 11 7.45 -6.24 5.98
C ARG A 11 6.87 -5.53 4.76
N ILE A 12 6.40 -4.30 4.88
CA ILE A 12 5.61 -3.63 3.82
C ILE A 12 6.46 -3.23 2.62
N ALA A 13 7.66 -2.68 2.85
CA ALA A 13 8.51 -2.21 1.74
C ALA A 13 8.86 -3.35 0.76
N PRO A 14 9.36 -4.52 1.21
CA PRO A 14 9.59 -5.66 0.32
C PRO A 14 8.34 -6.15 -0.41
N LEU A 15 7.17 -6.13 0.24
CA LEU A 15 5.93 -6.56 -0.39
C LEU A 15 5.42 -5.58 -1.45
N ALA A 16 5.56 -4.28 -1.19
CA ALA A 16 5.22 -3.23 -2.15
C ALA A 16 6.17 -3.24 -3.36
N GLU A 17 7.46 -3.49 -3.14
CA GLU A 17 8.44 -3.71 -4.22
C GLU A 17 8.09 -4.93 -5.05
N ALA A 18 7.79 -6.06 -4.42
CA ALA A 18 7.37 -7.28 -5.12
C ALA A 18 6.09 -7.06 -5.94
N ALA A 19 5.10 -6.34 -5.39
CA ALA A 19 3.88 -5.99 -6.11
C ALA A 19 4.17 -5.09 -7.33
N ALA A 20 5.02 -4.08 -7.18
CA ALA A 20 5.43 -3.19 -8.25
C ALA A 20 6.16 -3.94 -9.38
N CYS A 21 7.10 -4.82 -9.03
CA CYS A 21 7.82 -5.66 -10.00
C CYS A 21 6.86 -6.57 -10.79
N ARG A 22 5.87 -7.16 -10.13
CA ARG A 22 4.88 -8.06 -10.78
C ARG A 22 4.06 -7.38 -11.86
N VAL A 23 3.80 -6.08 -11.73
CA VAL A 23 2.97 -5.33 -12.69
C VAL A 23 3.78 -4.37 -13.59
N GLY A 24 5.11 -4.36 -13.48
CA GLY A 24 5.98 -3.50 -14.28
C GLY A 24 5.97 -2.01 -13.86
N LEU A 25 5.63 -1.70 -12.61
CA LEU A 25 5.62 -0.33 -12.12
C LEU A 25 7.06 0.16 -11.88
N ARG A 26 7.44 1.29 -12.50
CA ARG A 26 8.81 1.84 -12.44
C ARG A 26 9.31 2.17 -11.03
N ARG A 27 8.40 2.48 -10.09
CA ARG A 27 8.71 2.78 -8.69
C ARG A 27 7.60 2.25 -7.81
N PRO A 28 7.90 1.58 -6.68
CA PRO A 28 6.87 1.10 -5.77
C PRO A 28 6.03 2.26 -5.23
N ALA A 29 4.73 2.00 -5.05
CA ALA A 29 3.82 2.95 -4.43
C ALA A 29 4.20 3.15 -2.96
N MET A 30 4.00 4.36 -2.45
CA MET A 30 4.24 4.62 -1.03
C MET A 30 3.11 4.01 -0.22
N VAL A 31 3.40 3.17 0.77
CA VAL A 31 2.37 2.59 1.64
C VAL A 31 2.29 3.38 2.94
N ARG A 32 1.08 3.70 3.40
CA ARG A 32 0.83 4.46 4.64
C ARG A 32 -0.34 3.86 5.41
N PHE A 33 -0.30 3.93 6.74
CA PHE A 33 -1.43 3.54 7.57
C PHE A 33 -2.29 4.76 7.93
N SER A 34 -3.60 4.57 7.99
CA SER A 34 -4.57 5.59 8.34
C SER A 34 -5.68 5.00 9.21
N ASP A 35 -6.02 5.71 10.29
CA ASP A 35 -7.15 5.40 11.17
C ASP A 35 -8.47 5.93 10.64
N ARG A 36 -8.43 6.74 9.57
CA ARG A 36 -9.60 7.37 8.94
C ARG A 36 -10.27 6.51 7.88
N ILE A 37 -9.68 5.36 7.56
CA ILE A 37 -10.19 4.42 6.55
C ILE A 37 -10.37 3.04 7.19
N THR A 38 -11.36 2.32 6.71
CA THR A 38 -11.65 0.94 7.13
C THR A 38 -11.24 -0.09 6.07
N VAL A 39 -11.01 0.36 4.84
CA VAL A 39 -10.61 -0.45 3.69
C VAL A 39 -9.36 0.14 3.03
N PRO A 40 -8.51 -0.69 2.41
CA PRO A 40 -7.42 -0.21 1.57
C PRO A 40 -7.92 0.75 0.49
N ASN A 41 -7.12 1.77 0.19
CA ASN A 41 -7.42 2.70 -0.88
C ASN A 41 -6.16 3.30 -1.46
N THR A 42 -6.17 3.57 -2.77
CA THR A 42 -5.05 4.22 -3.47
C THR A 42 -5.36 5.69 -3.75
N CYS A 43 -4.38 6.59 -3.58
CA CYS A 43 -4.54 8.00 -3.91
C CYS A 43 -3.25 8.63 -4.46
N GLY A 44 -3.39 9.75 -5.19
CA GLY A 44 -2.27 10.51 -5.74
C GLY A 44 -1.99 10.21 -7.22
N TRP A 45 -1.92 11.28 -8.02
CA TRP A 45 -1.83 11.18 -9.49
C TRP A 45 -0.40 11.00 -10.02
N VAL A 46 0.60 11.67 -9.42
CA VAL A 46 2.00 11.65 -9.88
C VAL A 46 2.86 10.68 -9.08
N ARG A 47 2.53 10.48 -7.80
CA ARG A 47 3.17 9.53 -6.89
C ARG A 47 2.06 8.79 -6.14
N PRO A 48 1.69 7.59 -6.57
CA PRO A 48 0.61 6.86 -5.95
C PRO A 48 0.99 6.44 -4.53
N VAL A 49 0.02 6.57 -3.63
CA VAL A 49 0.09 6.23 -2.22
C VAL A 49 -1.01 5.21 -1.93
N ILE A 50 -0.64 4.05 -1.43
CA ILE A 50 -1.58 3.05 -0.93
C ILE A 50 -1.80 3.33 0.56
N LEU A 51 -3.03 3.66 0.92
CA LEU A 51 -3.47 3.81 2.29
C LEU A 51 -4.03 2.48 2.78
N LEU A 52 -3.48 1.98 3.88
CA LEU A 52 -3.96 0.83 4.60
C LEU A 52 -4.66 1.26 5.89
N PRO A 53 -5.73 0.58 6.30
CA PRO A 53 -6.32 0.79 7.63
C PRO A 53 -5.31 0.38 8.71
N VAL A 54 -5.35 1.02 9.88
CA VAL A 54 -4.44 0.68 11.01
C VAL A 54 -4.50 -0.79 11.43
N ASN A 55 -5.64 -1.46 11.25
CA ASN A 55 -5.78 -2.90 11.53
C ASN A 55 -5.01 -3.79 10.54
N ALA A 56 -4.48 -3.25 9.45
CA ALA A 56 -3.62 -4.00 8.54
C ALA A 56 -2.28 -4.38 9.16
N ALA A 57 -1.88 -3.74 10.27
CA ALA A 57 -0.70 -4.13 11.04
C ALA A 57 -0.75 -5.59 11.55
N VAL A 58 -1.97 -6.10 11.83
CA VAL A 58 -2.17 -7.49 12.31
C VAL A 58 -2.53 -8.47 11.19
N TRP A 59 -2.56 -8.03 9.94
CA TRP A 59 -2.87 -8.93 8.83
C TRP A 59 -1.75 -9.94 8.63
N SER A 60 -2.13 -11.13 8.15
CA SER A 60 -1.16 -12.10 7.68
C SER A 60 -0.39 -11.55 6.49
N ARG A 61 0.81 -12.08 6.29
CA ARG A 61 1.66 -11.73 5.15
C ARG A 61 0.92 -11.94 3.83
N ASP A 62 0.26 -13.08 3.65
CA ASP A 62 -0.45 -13.41 2.41
C ASP A 62 -1.59 -12.42 2.11
N LYS A 63 -2.30 -11.97 3.15
CA LYS A 63 -3.34 -10.96 3.00
C LYS A 63 -2.76 -9.61 2.60
N LEU A 64 -1.64 -9.20 3.21
CA LEU A 64 -0.93 -7.97 2.81
C LEU A 64 -0.44 -8.05 1.37
N GLU A 65 0.14 -9.18 0.96
CA GLU A 65 0.61 -9.40 -0.42
C GLU A 65 -0.53 -9.30 -1.43
N SER A 66 -1.66 -9.96 -1.15
CA SER A 66 -2.84 -9.93 -2.01
C SER A 66 -3.41 -8.52 -2.16
N VAL A 67 -3.58 -7.80 -1.04
CA VAL A 67 -4.09 -6.42 -1.05
C VAL A 67 -3.12 -5.48 -1.76
N LEU A 68 -1.83 -5.52 -1.47
CA LEU A 68 -0.86 -4.66 -2.13
C LEU A 68 -0.79 -4.92 -3.63
N ALA A 69 -0.88 -6.18 -4.07
CA ALA A 69 -0.95 -6.53 -5.48
C ALA A 69 -2.24 -5.98 -6.15
N HIS A 70 -3.38 -6.09 -5.46
CA HIS A 70 -4.66 -5.57 -5.92
C HIS A 70 -4.64 -4.05 -6.09
N GLU A 71 -4.26 -3.30 -5.06
CA GLU A 71 -4.14 -1.85 -5.09
C GLU A 71 -3.12 -1.39 -6.14
N THR A 72 -2.00 -2.10 -6.28
CA THR A 72 -0.98 -1.78 -7.29
C THR A 72 -1.49 -2.04 -8.71
N ALA A 73 -2.39 -3.00 -8.91
CA ALA A 73 -3.06 -3.21 -10.19
C ALA A 73 -4.03 -2.06 -10.52
N HIS A 74 -4.75 -1.52 -9.53
CA HIS A 74 -5.58 -0.32 -9.71
C HIS A 74 -4.75 0.89 -10.16
N ILE A 75 -3.56 1.10 -9.57
CA ILE A 75 -2.62 2.16 -10.00
C ILE A 75 -2.30 2.07 -11.51
N ILE A 76 -1.98 0.87 -12.00
CA ILE A 76 -1.63 0.66 -13.42
C ILE A 76 -2.85 0.82 -14.31
N ARG A 77 -4.01 0.31 -13.87
CA ARG A 77 -5.27 0.38 -14.62
C ARG A 77 -5.89 1.78 -14.60
N LYS A 78 -5.45 2.67 -13.69
CA LYS A 78 -6.01 4.00 -13.45
C LYS A 78 -7.49 3.96 -13.13
N ASP A 79 -7.87 2.97 -12.35
CA ASP A 79 -9.18 2.87 -11.70
C ASP A 79 -9.10 3.61 -10.36
#